data_AF-A0A2M7BSW7-F1
#
_entry.id   AF-A0A2M7BSW7-F1
#
_cell.length_a   1.000
_cell.length_b   1.000
_cell.length_c   1.000
_cell.angle_alpha   90.00
_cell.angle_beta   90.00
_cell.angle_gamma   90.00
#
_symmetry.space_group_name_H-M   'P 1'
#
loop_
_entity.id
_entity.type
_entity.pdbx_description
1 polymer ?
#
loop_
_entity_poly.entity_id
_entity_poly.type
_entity_poly.pdbx_seq_one_letter_code
_entity_poly.pdbx_strand_id
1 'polypeptide(L)' 'KNLEELDTKGVAPTNSVVDLSNVTFEDGEKNERQLSQDEAFSNGKNVKNNAFVVERII' A
#
# COMPACT_ATOMS: atom_id res chain seq x y z
N LYS A 1 -30.68 2.55 7.82
CA LYS A 1 -31.73 3.14 8.69
C LYS A 1 -31.23 3.54 10.08
N ASN A 2 -30.66 2.67 10.93
CA ASN A 2 -30.25 3.10 12.28
C ASN A 2 -29.19 4.22 12.34
N LEU A 3 -28.30 4.31 11.35
CA LEU A 3 -27.27 5.37 11.29
C LEU A 3 -27.81 6.71 10.74
N GLU A 4 -28.99 6.71 10.11
CA GLU A 4 -29.61 7.92 9.54
C GLU A 4 -30.32 8.77 10.62
N GLU A 5 -30.54 8.19 11.81
CA GLU A 5 -31.16 8.84 12.98
C GLU A 5 -30.14 9.60 13.84
N LEU A 6 -28.84 9.39 13.59
CA LEU A 6 -27.76 10.05 14.33
C LEU A 6 -27.47 11.43 13.73
N ASP A 7 -27.63 12.48 14.54
CA ASP A 7 -27.23 13.82 14.14
C ASP A 7 -25.70 13.94 14.12
N THR A 8 -25.14 13.81 12.92
CA THR A 8 -23.70 13.92 12.65
C THR A 8 -23.36 15.23 11.93
N LYS A 9 -24.31 16.19 11.88
CA LYS A 9 -24.08 17.49 11.25
C LYS A 9 -22.91 18.21 11.93
N GLY A 10 -21.90 18.54 11.16
CA GLY A 10 -20.71 19.25 11.65
C GLY A 10 -19.67 18.35 12.35
N VAL A 11 -19.90 17.05 12.45
CA VAL A 11 -18.89 16.10 12.96
C VAL A 11 -17.99 15.66 11.81
N ALA A 12 -16.68 15.94 11.91
CA ALA A 12 -15.71 15.45 10.94
C ALA A 12 -15.61 13.92 11.01
N PRO A 13 -15.53 13.21 9.88
CA PRO A 13 -15.38 11.77 9.88
C PRO A 13 -14.02 11.35 10.46
N THR A 14 -14.03 10.27 11.23
CA THR A 14 -12.79 9.65 11.75
C THR A 14 -12.14 8.81 10.65
N ASN A 15 -11.01 9.27 10.10
CA ASN A 15 -10.26 8.55 9.05
C ASN A 15 -9.27 7.51 9.61
N SER A 16 -8.80 7.73 10.84
CA SER A 16 -7.91 6.83 11.58
C SER A 16 -8.27 6.92 13.06
N VAL A 17 -8.23 5.79 13.77
CA VAL A 17 -8.43 5.75 15.22
C VAL A 17 -7.19 6.20 15.99
N VAL A 18 -6.04 6.27 15.31
CA VAL A 18 -4.77 6.76 15.85
C VAL A 18 -4.51 8.14 15.30
N ASP A 19 -4.16 9.07 16.18
CA ASP A 19 -3.73 10.42 15.84
C ASP A 19 -2.28 10.39 15.35
N LEU A 20 -2.11 10.00 14.08
CA LEU A 20 -0.81 9.99 13.41
C LEU A 20 -0.62 11.30 12.65
N SER A 21 0.52 11.94 12.90
CA SER A 21 1.03 13.01 12.05
C SER A 21 1.68 12.44 10.78
N ASN A 22 2.07 13.32 9.85
CA ASN A 22 2.74 12.93 8.63
C ASN A 22 4.00 12.09 8.93
N VAL A 23 4.02 10.85 8.44
CA VAL A 23 5.19 9.98 8.47
C VAL A 23 5.96 10.19 7.17
N THR A 24 7.18 10.71 7.27
CA THR A 24 8.04 11.03 6.13
C THR A 24 9.23 10.08 6.05
N PHE A 25 9.84 9.97 4.87
CA PHE A 25 11.11 9.30 4.65
C PHE A 25 12.06 10.31 4.00
N GLU A 26 13.34 10.29 4.37
CA GLU A 26 14.34 11.14 3.73
C GLU A 26 14.75 10.56 2.38
N ASP A 27 14.85 11.41 1.37
CA ASP A 27 15.30 10.99 0.04
C ASP A 27 16.78 10.59 0.08
N GLY A 28 17.10 9.44 -0.53
CA GLY A 28 18.47 8.91 -0.55
C GLY A 28 18.91 8.15 0.71
N GLU A 29 18.03 7.90 1.68
CA GLU A 29 18.31 6.99 2.78
C GLU A 29 18.68 5.58 2.28
N LYS A 30 19.50 4.88 3.07
CA LYS A 30 19.90 3.51 2.76
C LYS A 30 18.65 2.63 2.66
N ASN A 31 18.50 1.96 1.53
CA ASN A 31 17.38 1.04 1.33
C ASN A 31 17.59 -0.28 2.08
N GLU A 32 17.18 -0.33 3.34
CA GLU A 32 17.27 -1.55 4.17
C GLU A 32 16.13 -2.55 3.92
N ARG A 33 15.11 -2.16 3.15
CA ARG A 33 13.89 -2.95 2.93
C ARG A 33 13.80 -3.53 1.52
N GLN A 34 14.85 -3.36 0.71
CA GLN A 34 14.89 -3.91 -0.64
C GLN A 34 15.00 -5.42 -0.57
N LEU A 35 14.05 -6.10 -1.21
CA LEU A 35 14.13 -7.54 -1.41
C LEU A 35 15.23 -7.88 -2.42
N SER A 36 15.89 -9.01 -2.21
CA SER A 36 16.70 -9.62 -3.25
C SER A 36 15.84 -10.03 -4.44
N GLN A 37 16.48 -10.22 -5.60
CA GLN A 37 15.79 -10.62 -6.81
C GLN A 37 15.05 -11.97 -6.65
N ASP A 38 15.68 -12.92 -5.95
CA ASP A 38 15.09 -14.23 -5.69
C ASP A 38 13.88 -14.14 -4.77
N GLU A 39 13.95 -13.32 -3.71
CA GLU A 39 12.82 -13.06 -2.83
C GLU A 39 11.66 -12.41 -3.57
N ALA A 40 11.95 -11.43 -4.44
CA ALA A 40 10.94 -10.75 -5.25
C ALA A 40 10.20 -11.72 -6.20
N PHE A 41 10.88 -12.74 -6.75
CA PHE A 41 10.30 -13.71 -7.68
C PHE A 41 9.74 -14.97 -7.03
N SER A 42 9.94 -15.16 -5.71
CA SER A 42 9.55 -16.37 -4.97
C SER A 42 8.09 -16.80 -5.16
N ASN A 43 7.18 -15.83 -5.31
CA ASN A 43 5.74 -16.07 -5.48
C ASN A 43 5.24 -15.87 -6.93
N GLY A 44 6.15 -15.60 -7.87
CA GLY A 44 5.78 -15.32 -9.25
C GLY A 44 5.31 -16.59 -9.97
N LYS A 45 4.03 -16.63 -10.36
CA LYS A 45 3.47 -17.78 -11.10
C LYS A 45 4.19 -18.04 -12.42
N ASN A 46 4.54 -16.98 -13.16
CA ASN A 46 5.30 -17.06 -14.41
C ASN A 46 6.43 -16.04 -14.36
N VAL A 47 7.66 -16.52 -14.22
CA VAL A 47 8.88 -15.68 -14.20
C VAL A 47 9.84 -16.19 -15.26
N LYS A 48 10.38 -15.27 -16.06
CA LYS A 48 11.39 -15.59 -17.07
C LYS A 48 12.35 -14.42 -17.21
N ASN A 49 13.65 -14.71 -17.25
CA ASN A 49 14.70 -13.70 -17.46
C ASN A 49 14.55 -12.48 -16.53
N ASN A 50 14.34 -12.73 -15.24
CA ASN A 50 14.16 -11.67 -14.22
C ASN A 50 12.99 -10.72 -14.50
N ALA A 51 11.91 -11.23 -15.08
CA ALA A 51 10.67 -10.51 -15.31
C ALA A 51 9.44 -11.37 -15.00
N PHE A 52 8.39 -10.73 -14.51
CA PHE A 52 7.06 -11.33 -14.44
C PHE A 52 6.44 -11.37 -15.84
N VAL A 53 6.00 -12.56 -16.26
CA VAL A 53 5.41 -12.77 -17.58
C VAL A 53 3.90 -12.63 -17.49
N VAL A 54 3.34 -11.70 -18.25
CA VAL A 54 1.89 -11.43 -18.35
C VAL A 54 1.44 -11.43 -19.82
N GLU A 55 0.13 -11.54 -20.03
CA GLU A 55 -0.45 -11.36 -21.36
C GLU A 55 -0.20 -9.95 -21.88
N ARG A 56 -0.04 -9.82 -23.20
CA ARG A 56 0.23 -8.53 -23.84
C ARG A 56 -1.00 -7.63 -23.71
N ILE A 57 -0.81 -6.43 -23.15
CA ILE A 57 -1.82 -5.38 -23.19
C ILE A 57 -1.91 -4.89 -24.65
N ILE A 58 -3.12 -4.92 -25.22
CA ILE A 58 -3.43 -4.49 -26.60
C ILE A 58 -4.03 -3.09 -26.54
#